data_AF-A0A0F9NRG4-F1
#
_entry.id   AF-A0A0F9NRG4-F1
#
_cell.length_a   1.000
_cell.length_b   1.000
_cell.length_c   1.000
_cell.angle_alpha   90.00
_cell.angle_beta   90.00
_cell.angle_gamma   90.00
#
_symmetry.space_group_name_H-M   'P 1'
#
loop_
_entity.id
_entity.type
_entity.pdbx_description
1 polymer ?
#
loop_
_entity_poly.entity_id
_entity_poly.type
_entity_poly.pdbx_seq_one_letter_code
_entity_poly.pdbx_strand_id
1 'polypeptide(L)' 'MTRRRDSKFAFNEADLEPDRVIVSTVEHKGNLYIATQKGIYRLEDDKMVRLQLIDKGVENEQT' A
#
# COMPACT_ATOMS: atom_id res chain seq x y z
N MET A 1 -37.95 -5.31 10.77
CA MET A 1 -36.52 -5.16 11.12
C MET A 1 -35.73 -5.13 9.82
N THR A 2 -35.11 -4.00 9.51
CA THR A 2 -34.55 -3.65 8.19
C THR A 2 -33.29 -4.46 7.87
N ARG A 3 -33.29 -5.21 6.74
CA ARG A 3 -32.12 -5.91 6.18
C ARG A 3 -31.06 -4.86 5.81
N ARG A 4 -29.97 -4.79 6.57
CA ARG A 4 -28.80 -3.99 6.19
C ARG A 4 -28.10 -4.71 5.03
N ARG A 5 -27.90 -3.98 3.92
CA ARG A 5 -27.01 -4.40 2.83
C ARG A 5 -25.59 -4.31 3.38
N ASP A 6 -25.09 -5.43 3.88
CA ASP A 6 -23.67 -5.58 4.12
C ASP A 6 -23.01 -5.65 2.75
N SER A 7 -22.34 -4.56 2.37
CA SER A 7 -21.49 -4.51 1.19
C SER A 7 -20.47 -5.64 1.30
N LYS A 8 -20.68 -6.70 0.52
CA LYS A 8 -19.70 -7.77 0.31
C LYS A 8 -18.45 -7.13 -0.30
N PHE A 9 -17.46 -6.84 0.54
CA PHE A 9 -16.09 -6.71 0.09
C PHE A 9 -15.68 -8.09 -0.42
N ALA A 10 -15.74 -8.28 -1.74
CA ALA A 10 -15.34 -9.51 -2.38
C ALA A 10 -13.81 -9.57 -2.40
N PHE A 11 -13.22 -10.06 -1.32
CA PHE A 11 -11.84 -10.53 -1.33
C PHE A 11 -11.83 -11.83 -2.14
N ASN A 12 -11.47 -11.75 -3.42
CA ASN A 12 -11.31 -12.94 -4.25
C ASN A 12 -10.11 -13.72 -3.72
N GLU A 13 -10.24 -15.04 -3.55
CA GLU A 13 -9.18 -15.92 -3.03
C GLU A 13 -7.90 -15.93 -3.91
N ALA A 14 -7.97 -15.39 -5.14
CA ALA A 14 -6.81 -15.11 -5.99
C ALA A 14 -5.96 -13.90 -5.53
N ASP A 15 -6.46 -13.06 -4.62
CA ASP A 15 -5.74 -11.91 -4.03
C ASP A 15 -4.97 -12.29 -2.76
N LEU A 16 -5.14 -13.53 -2.27
CA LEU A 16 -4.36 -14.14 -1.18
C LEU A 16 -3.04 -14.71 -1.70
N GLU A 17 -2.31 -13.95 -2.51
CA GLU A 17 -0.88 -14.27 -2.66
C GLU A 17 -0.27 -14.14 -1.25
N PRO A 18 0.28 -15.22 -0.65
CA PRO A 18 0.79 -15.21 0.72
C PRO A 18 1.96 -14.23 0.90
N ASP A 19 2.47 -13.71 -0.19
CA ASP A 19 3.51 -12.70 -0.24
C ASP A 19 2.97 -11.26 -0.13
N ARG A 20 1.66 -11.06 -0.36
CA ARG A 20 0.98 -9.76 -0.30
C ARG A 20 0.41 -9.45 1.09
N VAL A 21 1.14 -9.87 2.13
CA VAL A 21 0.77 -9.56 3.53
C VAL A 21 1.03 -8.07 3.78
N ILE A 22 -0.05 -7.35 4.12
CA ILE A 22 0.03 -5.97 4.60
C ILE A 22 0.56 -5.98 6.03
N VAL A 23 1.71 -5.35 6.22
CA VAL A 23 2.38 -5.21 7.53
C VAL A 23 1.89 -3.95 8.23
N SER A 24 1.68 -2.86 7.49
CA SER A 24 1.23 -1.59 8.05
C SER A 24 0.58 -0.72 6.97
N THR A 25 -0.28 0.20 7.42
CA THR A 25 -0.86 1.23 6.56
C THR A 25 -0.72 2.57 7.25
N VAL A 26 -0.40 3.61 6.48
CA VAL A 26 -0.29 4.98 6.99
C VAL A 26 -0.92 5.94 6.00
N GLU A 27 -1.72 6.86 6.51
CA GLU A 27 -2.23 7.97 5.71
C GLU A 27 -1.35 9.20 5.95
N HIS A 28 -0.89 9.82 4.86
CA HIS A 28 -0.14 11.07 4.93
C HIS A 28 -0.53 12.00 3.77
N LYS A 29 -0.96 13.23 4.11
CA LYS A 29 -1.39 14.26 3.14
C LYS A 29 -2.46 13.76 2.15
N GLY A 30 -3.44 12.99 2.64
CA GLY A 30 -4.51 12.42 1.82
C GLY A 30 -4.10 11.25 0.93
N ASN A 31 -2.90 10.70 1.13
CA ASN A 31 -2.42 9.52 0.43
C ASN A 31 -2.33 8.35 1.38
N LEU A 32 -2.81 7.18 0.92
CA LEU A 32 -2.67 5.93 1.66
C LEU A 32 -1.41 5.20 1.20
N TYR A 33 -0.52 4.93 2.15
CA TYR A 33 0.68 4.14 1.96
C TYR A 33 0.51 2.78 2.64
N ILE A 34 0.90 1.73 1.94
CA ILE A 34 0.72 0.34 2.33
C ILE A 34 2.10 -0.32 2.36
N ALA A 35 2.57 -0.69 3.54
CA ALA A 35 3.80 -1.45 3.71
C ALA A 35 3.48 -2.94 3.65
N THR A 36 4.19 -3.66 2.79
CA THR A 36 4.11 -5.12 2.65
C THR A 36 5.50 -5.73 2.83
N GLN A 37 5.59 -7.06 2.92
CA GLN A 37 6.88 -7.76 2.96
C GLN A 37 7.75 -7.53 1.71
N LYS A 38 7.15 -7.21 0.56
CA LYS A 38 7.86 -6.89 -0.71
C LYS A 38 8.24 -5.42 -0.88
N GLY A 39 7.83 -4.54 0.03
CA GLY A 39 8.09 -3.10 -0.03
C GLY A 39 6.85 -2.24 0.18
N ILE A 40 7.00 -0.96 -0.10
CA ILE A 40 6.00 0.07 0.18
C ILE A 40 5.26 0.41 -1.11
N TYR A 41 3.94 0.50 -1.02
CA TYR A 41 3.04 0.87 -2.10
C TYR A 41 2.25 2.11 -1.70
N ARG A 42 1.81 2.87 -2.69
CA ARG A 42 0.85 3.96 -2.55
C ARG A 42 -0.44 3.57 -3.27
N LEU A 43 -1.59 3.86 -2.68
CA LEU A 43 -2.87 3.69 -3.34
C LEU A 43 -3.18 4.95 -4.15
N GLU A 44 -3.33 4.80 -5.47
CA GLU A 44 -3.71 5.85 -6.42
C GLU A 44 -4.83 5.31 -7.34
N ASP A 45 -5.98 5.97 -7.40
CA ASP A 45 -7.14 5.58 -8.23
C ASP A 45 -7.48 4.08 -8.14
N ASP A 46 -7.62 3.58 -6.90
CA ASP A 46 -7.88 2.16 -6.60
C ASP A 46 -6.80 1.16 -7.05
N LYS A 47 -5.59 1.65 -7.40
CA LYS A 47 -4.45 0.84 -7.81
C LYS A 47 -3.28 1.01 -6.85
N MET A 48 -2.57 -0.09 -6.56
CA MET A 48 -1.33 -0.04 -5.79
C MET A 48 -0.13 0.26 -6.71
N VAL A 49 0.55 1.38 -6.47
CA VAL A 49 1.78 1.78 -7.15
C VAL A 49 2.96 1.54 -6.21
N ARG A 50 3.92 0.71 -6.62
CA ARG A 50 5.11 0.41 -5.79
C ARG A 50 6.04 1.63 -5.74
N LEU A 51 6.38 2.08 -4.54
CA LEU A 51 7.35 3.14 -4.35
C LEU A 51 8.77 2.57 -4.46
N GLN A 52 9.57 3.16 -5.34
CA GLN A 52 11.01 2.92 -5.38
C GLN A 52 11.67 3.94 -4.46
N LEU A 53 12.32 3.46 -3.40
CA LEU A 53 13.19 4.29 -2.59
C LEU A 53 14.40 4.63 -3.47
N ILE A 54 14.41 5.86 -3.99
CA ILE A 54 15.60 6.40 -4.60
C ILE A 54 16.51 6.77 -3.43
N ASP A 55 17.52 5.94 -3.18
CA ASP A 55 18.62 6.34 -2.31
C ASP A 55 19.32 7.50 -3.02
N LYS A 56 18.88 8.73 -2.73
CA LYS A 56 19.66 9.91 -3.04
C LYS A 56 20.84 9.83 -2.09
N GLY A 57 21.86 9.09 -2.50
CA GLY A 57 23.17 9.10 -1.87
C GLY A 57 23.51 10.56 -1.62
N VAL A 58 23.71 10.90 -0.35
CA VAL A 58 24.20 12.22 0.03
C VAL A 58 25.61 12.28 -0.53
N GLU A 59 25.74 12.79 -1.75
CA GLU A 59 27.02 13.22 -2.30
C GLU A 59 27.48 14.34 -1.37
N ASN A 60 28.34 13.97 -0.42
CA ASN A 60 29.01 14.92 0.42
C ASN A 60 29.92 15.71 -0.53
N GLU A 61 29.53 16.94 -0.86
CA GLU A 61 30.41 17.94 -1.47
C GLU A 61 31.60 18.13 -0.52
N GLN A 62 32.69 17.41 -0.78
CA GLN A 62 33.97 17.68 -0.16
C GLN A 62 34.53 18.95 -0.81
N THR A 63 34.74 19.95 0.05
CA THR A 63 35.46 21.23 -0.11
C THR A 63 36.53 21.27 -1.19
#